data_AF-A0AAW0TNF2-F1
#
_entry.id   AF-A0AAW0TNF2-F1
#
_cell.length_a   1.000
_cell.length_b   1.000
_cell.length_c   1.000
_cell.angle_alpha   90.00
_cell.angle_beta   90.00
_cell.angle_gamma   90.00
#
_symmetry.space_group_name_H-M   'P 1'
#
loop_
_entity.id
_entity.type
_entity.pdbx_description
1 polymer ?
#
loop_
_entity_poly.entity_id
_entity_poly.type
_entity_poly.pdbx_seq_one_letter_code
_entity_poly.pdbx_strand_id
1 'polypeptide(L)'
;MLLPDETPAQQLRGVSVEVLDNSVCRYYYGDLVTDLMMCTSGEGGTGPCRGDSGSPVQIQMEDGRWVQLGILAFGAAYGCEAGYPSGNILLPPYISWIEGVTDLDFGPDY
;
A
#
# COMPACT_ATOMS: atom_id res chain seq x y z
N MET A 1 16.81 10.55 22.26
CA MET A 1 16.84 11.39 21.05
C MET A 1 16.26 10.52 19.95
N LEU A 2 14.97 10.66 19.65
CA LEU A 2 14.35 9.88 18.58
C LEU A 2 14.81 10.49 17.24
N LEU A 3 15.00 9.65 16.23
CA LEU A 3 15.34 10.12 14.88
C LEU A 3 14.22 11.04 14.37
N PRO A 4 14.51 12.02 13.50
CA PRO A 4 13.52 13.00 13.00
C PRO A 4 12.27 12.36 12.36
N ASP A 5 12.34 11.07 12.00
CA ASP A 5 11.27 10.26 11.41
C ASP A 5 10.33 9.58 12.46
N GLU A 6 10.41 9.96 13.74
CA GLU A 6 9.62 9.33 14.82
C GLU A 6 8.56 10.25 15.44
N THR A 7 8.39 11.48 14.93
CA THR A 7 7.30 12.34 15.39
C THR A 7 6.11 12.18 14.43
N PRO A 8 4.97 11.63 14.88
CA PRO A 8 3.80 11.48 14.02
C PRO A 8 3.35 12.82 13.44
N ALA A 9 2.91 12.80 12.19
CA ALA A 9 2.29 13.98 11.59
C ALA A 9 1.04 14.37 12.39
N GLN A 10 0.87 15.68 12.64
CA GLN A 10 -0.31 16.20 13.35
C GLN A 10 -1.56 16.24 12.45
N GLN A 11 -1.38 16.02 11.15
CA GLN A 11 -2.44 16.01 10.14
C GLN A 11 -2.25 14.81 9.23
N LEU A 12 -3.37 14.27 8.73
CA LEU A 12 -3.36 13.19 7.75
C LEU A 12 -2.58 13.62 6.51
N ARG A 13 -1.73 12.73 6.01
CA ARG A 13 -0.97 12.88 4.77
C ARG A 13 -1.40 11.80 3.78
N GLY A 14 -1.11 12.06 2.51
CA GLY A 14 -1.33 11.12 1.42
C GLY A 14 -0.48 11.51 0.22
N VAL A 15 -0.25 10.55 -0.68
CA VAL A 15 0.56 10.72 -1.88
C VAL A 15 -0.02 9.89 -3.01
N SER A 16 0.10 10.39 -4.24
CA SER A 16 -0.20 9.62 -5.45
C SER A 16 1.07 8.91 -5.92
N VAL A 17 0.99 7.60 -6.09
CA VAL A 17 2.09 6.73 -6.52
C VAL A 17 1.64 5.84 -7.67
N GLU A 18 2.59 5.44 -8.50
CA GLU A 18 2.34 4.47 -9.56
C GLU A 18 2.29 3.04 -8.99
N VAL A 19 1.39 2.21 -9.54
CA VAL A 19 1.42 0.76 -9.30
C VAL A 19 2.46 0.14 -10.24
N LEU A 20 3.40 -0.59 -9.66
CA LEU A 20 4.50 -1.21 -10.38
C LEU A 20 4.32 -2.72 -10.50
N ASP A 21 5.06 -3.32 -11.44
CA ASP A 21 5.19 -4.78 -11.50
C ASP A 21 5.88 -5.31 -10.23
N ASN A 22 5.41 -6.45 -9.72
CA ASN A 22 5.97 -7.06 -8.51
C ASN A 22 7.45 -7.45 -8.65
N SER A 23 7.97 -7.62 -9.86
CA SER A 23 9.41 -7.80 -10.10
C SER A 23 10.25 -6.65 -9.58
N VAL A 24 9.74 -5.41 -9.60
CA VAL A 24 10.44 -4.25 -9.04
C VAL A 24 10.56 -4.41 -7.53
N CYS A 25 9.48 -4.68 -6.81
CA CYS A 25 9.56 -4.94 -5.38
C CYS A 25 10.42 -6.17 -5.06
N ARG A 26 10.34 -7.26 -5.85
CA ARG A 26 11.18 -8.46 -5.67
C ARG A 26 12.67 -8.16 -5.83
N TYR A 27 13.05 -7.23 -6.70
CA TYR A 27 14.43 -6.78 -6.82
C TYR A 27 14.95 -6.18 -5.50
N TYR A 28 14.13 -5.41 -4.78
CA TYR A 28 14.52 -4.78 -3.51
C TYR A 28 14.34 -5.68 -2.29
N TYR A 29 13.31 -6.52 -2.27
CA TYR A 29 12.83 -7.22 -1.07
C TYR A 29 12.86 -8.75 -1.18
N GLY A 30 13.21 -9.30 -2.34
CA GLY A 30 13.28 -10.73 -2.58
C GLY A 30 11.97 -11.46 -2.33
N ASP A 31 12.07 -12.62 -1.69
CA ASP A 31 10.95 -13.55 -1.45
C ASP A 31 9.91 -13.05 -0.44
N LEU A 32 10.13 -11.88 0.17
CA LEU A 32 9.08 -11.20 0.94
C LEU A 32 7.87 -10.86 0.08
N VAL A 33 8.07 -10.64 -1.24
CA VAL A 33 7.04 -10.22 -2.18
C VAL A 33 6.36 -11.42 -2.84
N THR A 34 5.14 -11.69 -2.41
CA THR A 34 4.30 -12.80 -2.92
C THR A 34 3.35 -12.33 -4.02
N ASP A 35 2.65 -13.25 -4.67
CA ASP A 35 1.60 -12.93 -5.66
C ASP A 35 0.33 -12.35 -5.03
N LEU A 36 0.18 -12.41 -3.70
CA LEU A 36 -0.92 -11.79 -2.95
C LEU A 36 -0.60 -10.34 -2.53
N MET A 37 0.44 -9.76 -3.11
CA MET A 37 0.89 -8.39 -2.86
C MET A 37 0.88 -7.58 -4.15
N MET A 38 0.90 -6.27 -4.01
CA MET A 38 1.09 -5.30 -5.08
C MET A 38 2.21 -4.32 -4.73
N CYS A 39 2.98 -3.94 -5.73
CA CYS A 39 4.09 -3.01 -5.62
C CYS A 39 3.65 -1.59 -5.94
N THR A 40 4.08 -0.60 -5.16
CA THR A 40 3.90 0.83 -5.47
C THR A 40 5.25 1.53 -5.55
N SER A 41 5.34 2.54 -6.42
CA SER A 41 6.56 3.31 -6.63
C SER A 41 6.92 4.14 -5.40
N GLY A 42 8.22 4.29 -5.16
CA GLY A 42 8.77 5.29 -4.23
C GLY A 42 9.44 6.46 -4.93
N GLU A 43 9.30 6.58 -6.26
CA GLU A 43 9.94 7.63 -7.05
C GLU A 43 9.63 9.03 -6.49
N GLY A 44 10.60 9.94 -6.61
CA GLY A 44 10.51 11.28 -6.02
C GLY A 44 10.77 11.34 -4.52
N GLY A 45 11.28 10.26 -3.92
CA GLY A 45 11.51 10.19 -2.47
C GLY A 45 10.19 10.11 -1.70
N THR A 46 9.21 9.41 -2.27
CA THR A 46 7.92 9.19 -1.64
C THR A 46 7.87 7.78 -1.08
N GLY A 47 7.19 7.60 0.04
CA GLY A 47 7.08 6.29 0.65
C GLY A 47 6.38 6.35 2.00
N PRO A 48 5.99 5.17 2.49
CA PRO A 48 5.35 5.05 3.78
C PRO A 48 6.34 5.26 4.93
N CYS A 49 5.85 5.86 6.00
CA CYS A 49 6.58 6.08 7.23
C CYS A 49 6.12 5.16 8.36
N ARG A 50 6.85 5.25 9.48
CA ARG A 50 6.44 4.61 10.72
C ARG A 50 5.05 5.11 11.14
N GLY A 51 4.13 4.17 11.30
CA GLY A 51 2.74 4.45 11.64
C GLY A 51 1.77 4.35 10.46
N ASP A 52 2.27 4.27 9.21
CA ASP A 52 1.39 4.13 8.04
C ASP A 52 0.96 2.67 7.80
N SER A 53 1.60 1.68 8.42
CA SER A 53 1.24 0.26 8.28
C SER A 53 -0.27 0.03 8.49
N GLY A 54 -0.91 -0.63 7.52
CA GLY A 54 -2.37 -0.82 7.52
C GLY A 54 -3.17 0.28 6.81
N SER A 55 -2.53 1.36 6.36
CA SER A 55 -3.19 2.41 5.59
C SER A 55 -3.72 1.91 4.23
N PRO A 56 -4.79 2.53 3.70
CA PRO A 56 -5.38 2.11 2.44
C PRO A 56 -4.55 2.60 1.24
N VAL A 57 -4.35 1.73 0.25
CA VAL A 57 -3.99 2.14 -1.11
C VAL A 57 -5.28 2.21 -1.90
N GLN A 58 -5.60 3.39 -2.43
CA GLN A 58 -6.85 3.64 -3.14
C GLN A 58 -6.59 4.01 -4.60
N ILE A 59 -7.49 3.60 -5.49
CA ILE A 59 -7.53 4.03 -6.89
C ILE A 59 -8.86 4.73 -7.16
N GLN A 60 -8.85 5.65 -8.12
CA GLN A 60 -10.06 6.28 -8.60
C GLN A 60 -10.55 5.56 -9.87
N MET A 61 -11.79 5.10 -9.83
CA MET A 61 -12.46 4.45 -10.96
C MET A 61 -12.90 5.49 -12.01
N GLU A 62 -13.23 5.04 -13.22
CA GLU A 62 -13.67 5.91 -14.32
C GLU A 62 -14.94 6.72 -13.97
N ASP A 63 -15.79 6.18 -13.10
CA ASP A 63 -17.00 6.84 -12.59
C ASP A 63 -16.73 7.83 -11.44
N GLY A 64 -15.47 8.02 -11.07
CA GLY A 64 -15.02 8.95 -10.04
C GLY A 64 -15.02 8.40 -8.61
N ARG A 65 -15.51 7.17 -8.38
CA ARG A 65 -15.48 6.53 -7.05
C ARG A 65 -14.06 6.15 -6.67
N TRP A 66 -13.75 6.27 -5.38
CA TRP A 66 -12.53 5.74 -4.80
C TRP A 66 -12.77 4.32 -4.28
N VAL A 67 -11.92 3.39 -4.70
CA VAL A 67 -11.94 2.01 -4.22
C VAL A 67 -10.60 1.67 -3.59
N GLN A 68 -10.62 0.89 -2.52
CA GLN A 68 -9.40 0.43 -1.88
C GLN A 68 -8.87 -0.81 -2.61
N LEU A 69 -7.69 -0.69 -3.21
CA LEU A 69 -7.04 -1.77 -3.96
C LEU A 69 -6.08 -2.58 -3.07
N GLY A 70 -5.52 -1.94 -2.04
CA GLY A 70 -4.55 -2.58 -1.18
C GLY A 70 -4.50 -2.05 0.25
N ILE A 71 -3.70 -2.73 1.06
CA ILE A 71 -3.36 -2.35 2.43
C ILE A 71 -1.85 -2.31 2.54
N LEU A 72 -1.29 -1.17 2.96
CA LEU A 72 0.14 -1.03 3.11
C LEU A 72 0.69 -2.04 4.13
N ALA A 73 1.65 -2.87 3.70
CA ALA A 73 2.28 -3.88 4.55
C ALA A 73 3.66 -3.42 5.02
N PHE A 74 4.53 -3.01 4.09
CA PHE A 74 5.89 -2.59 4.40
C PHE A 74 6.43 -1.58 3.38
N GLY A 75 7.43 -0.81 3.83
CA GLY A 75 8.23 0.06 2.98
C GLY A 75 9.72 -0.07 3.29
N ALA A 76 10.49 0.90 2.83
CA ALA A 76 11.93 0.87 2.92
C ALA A 76 12.42 0.96 4.37
N ALA A 77 13.29 0.03 4.79
CA ALA A 77 13.96 0.12 6.08
C ALA A 77 14.92 1.32 6.19
N TYR A 78 15.29 1.92 5.05
CA TYR A 78 16.21 3.05 4.95
C TYR A 78 15.51 4.42 5.14
N GLY A 79 14.21 4.44 5.43
CA GLY A 79 13.41 5.65 5.64
C GLY A 79 12.40 5.90 4.51
N CYS A 80 11.36 6.68 4.79
CA CYS A 80 10.24 6.87 3.86
C CYS A 80 10.64 7.59 2.57
N GLU A 81 11.67 8.44 2.63
CA GLU A 81 12.15 9.22 1.48
C GLU A 81 13.28 8.52 0.71
N ALA A 82 13.55 7.23 0.99
CA ALA A 82 14.64 6.49 0.38
C ALA A 82 14.47 6.24 -1.13
N GLY A 83 13.27 6.46 -1.68
CA GLY A 83 12.99 6.26 -3.10
C GLY A 83 12.68 4.81 -3.50
N TYR A 84 12.59 3.91 -2.52
CA TYR A 84 12.39 2.48 -2.75
C TYR A 84 10.90 2.18 -2.89
N PRO A 85 10.51 1.18 -3.71
CA PRO A 85 9.11 0.82 -3.84
C PRO A 85 8.54 0.28 -2.53
N SER A 86 7.22 0.20 -2.40
CA SER A 86 6.54 -0.32 -1.21
C SER A 86 5.70 -1.55 -1.52
N GLY A 87 5.60 -2.45 -0.55
CA GLY A 87 4.82 -3.68 -0.65
C GLY A 87 3.49 -3.53 0.08
N ASN A 88 2.41 -3.85 -0.62
CA ASN A 88 1.04 -3.73 -0.11
C ASN A 88 0.32 -5.07 -0.29
N ILE A 89 -0.57 -5.45 0.63
CA ILE A 89 -1.47 -6.57 0.44
C ILE A 89 -2.46 -6.21 -0.68
N LEU A 90 -2.58 -7.07 -1.69
CA LEU A 90 -3.54 -6.91 -2.79
C LEU A 90 -4.91 -7.42 -2.33
N LEU A 91 -5.95 -6.57 -2.33
CA LEU A 91 -7.26 -6.91 -1.76
C LEU A 91 -8.18 -7.83 -2.59
N PRO A 92 -8.22 -7.79 -3.94
CA PRO A 92 -9.14 -8.61 -4.72
C PRO A 92 -9.17 -10.11 -4.34
N PRO A 93 -8.04 -10.79 -4.08
CA PRO A 93 -8.04 -12.18 -3.62
C PRO A 93 -8.71 -12.43 -2.25
N TYR A 94 -8.97 -11.38 -1.46
CA TYR A 94 -9.53 -11.47 -0.11
C TYR A 94 -11.00 -11.06 -0.04
N ILE A 95 -11.62 -10.61 -1.14
CA ILE A 95 -13.01 -10.11 -1.15
C ILE A 95 -13.98 -11.13 -0.55
N SER A 96 -13.93 -12.39 -0.99
CA SER A 96 -14.83 -13.44 -0.44
C SER A 96 -14.63 -13.68 1.06
N TRP A 97 -13.42 -13.51 1.58
CA TRP A 97 -13.18 -13.59 3.02
C TRP A 97 -13.78 -12.38 3.75
N ILE A 98 -13.61 -11.16 3.19
CA ILE A 98 -14.18 -9.93 3.78
C ILE A 98 -15.71 -10.01 3.82
N GLU A 99 -16.35 -10.43 2.73
CA GLU A 99 -17.80 -10.66 2.69
C GLU A 99 -18.22 -11.65 3.78
N GLY A 100 -17.52 -12.78 3.89
CA GLY A 100 -17.83 -13.81 4.88
C GLY A 100 -17.65 -13.39 6.35
N VAL A 101 -16.82 -12.39 6.65
CA VAL A 101 -16.65 -11.90 8.04
C VAL A 101 -17.48 -10.66 8.37
N THR A 102 -17.95 -9.93 7.35
CA THR A 102 -18.70 -8.68 7.53
C THR A 102 -20.18 -8.79 7.18
N ASP A 103 -20.60 -9.89 6.55
CA ASP A 103 -21.93 -10.07 5.96
C ASP A 103 -22.29 -8.96 4.94
N LEU A 104 -21.28 -8.30 4.36
CA LEU A 104 -21.45 -7.38 3.25
C LEU A 104 -21.47 -8.16 1.94
N ASP A 105 -22.30 -7.70 1.00
CA ASP A 105 -22.30 -8.16 -0.38
C ASP A 105 -21.71 -7.05 -1.23
N PHE A 106 -20.56 -7.36 -1.78
CA PHE A 106 -19.84 -6.47 -2.68
C PHE A 106 -20.31 -6.74 -4.13
N GLY A 107 -20.81 -7.93 -4.43
CA GLY A 107 -21.35 -8.25 -5.74
C GLY A 107 -20.25 -8.46 -6.79
N PRO A 108 -20.63 -8.67 -8.06
CA PRO A 108 -19.71 -9.12 -9.10
C PRO A 108 -18.75 -8.03 -9.60
N ASP A 109 -19.03 -6.77 -9.25
CA ASP A 109 -18.35 -5.59 -9.78
C ASP A 109 -17.33 -5.01 -8.79
N TYR A 110 -16.79 -5.88 -7.92
CA TYR A 110 -15.54 -5.67 -7.19
C TYR A 110 -14.39 -6.35 -7.95
#